data_AF-A0A7S4PNA8-F1
#
_entry.id   AF-A0A7S4PNA8-F1
#
_cell.length_a   1.000
_cell.length_b   1.000
_cell.length_c   1.000
_cell.angle_alpha   90.00
_cell.angle_beta   90.00
_cell.angle_gamma   90.00
#
_symmetry.space_group_name_H-M   'P 1'
#
loop_
_entity.id
_entity.type
_entity.pdbx_description
1 polymer ?
#
loop_
_entity_poly.entity_id
_entity_poly.type
_entity_poly.pdbx_seq_one_letter_code
_entity_poly.pdbx_strand_id
1 'polypeptide(L)'
;IFPERINNIYFTYLFLLRALNVAKESLLNYDYGTGVGGEEEQEVRSLLDKLYTNHLVCSSPFDESSMFIGEDKGALKHTLRTKFRNISSIMDCVSCETCKVHAKLQILGIGTALRLLLDDEYDNNDNSPTTHDLQRNEVVAVVNSLLKFAESIQIYQKMIE
;
A
#
# COMPACT_ATOMS: atom_id res chain seq x y z
N ILE A 1 -6.64 -27.54 -2.92
CA ILE A 1 -6.72 -26.08 -2.65
C ILE A 1 -5.62 -25.77 -1.64
N PHE A 2 -4.95 -24.61 -1.75
CA PHE A 2 -3.94 -24.15 -0.78
C PHE A 2 -4.53 -22.96 0.01
N PRO A 3 -5.28 -23.20 1.11
CA PRO A 3 -6.04 -22.14 1.79
C PRO A 3 -5.15 -21.05 2.38
N GLU A 4 -3.96 -21.42 2.82
CA GLU A 4 -2.95 -20.48 3.32
C GLU A 4 -2.62 -19.37 2.30
N ARG A 5 -2.52 -19.71 1.01
CA ARG A 5 -2.22 -18.73 -0.04
C ARG A 5 -3.36 -17.73 -0.22
N ILE A 6 -4.60 -18.17 -0.03
CA ILE A 6 -5.77 -17.31 -0.05
C ILE A 6 -5.75 -16.37 1.15
N ASN A 7 -5.47 -16.90 2.35
CA ASN A 7 -5.33 -16.07 3.55
C ASN A 7 -4.23 -15.01 3.39
N ASN A 8 -3.10 -15.34 2.76
CA ASN A 8 -2.02 -14.38 2.49
C ASN A 8 -2.46 -13.27 1.51
N ILE A 9 -3.35 -13.56 0.54
CA ILE A 9 -3.94 -12.55 -0.34
C ILE A 9 -4.84 -11.60 0.45
N TYR A 10 -5.73 -12.13 1.29
CA TYR A 10 -6.60 -11.32 2.16
C TYR A 10 -5.77 -10.48 3.14
N PHE A 11 -4.74 -11.07 3.76
CA PHE A 11 -3.82 -10.37 4.64
C PHE A 11 -3.14 -9.20 3.91
N THR A 12 -2.59 -9.44 2.72
CA THR A 12 -1.92 -8.39 1.95
C THR A 12 -2.89 -7.28 1.54
N TYR A 13 -4.12 -7.63 1.19
CA TYR A 13 -5.16 -6.64 0.89
C TYR A 13 -5.47 -5.75 2.11
N LEU A 14 -5.71 -6.35 3.28
CA LEU A 14 -5.98 -5.62 4.52
C LEU A 14 -4.77 -4.78 4.96
N PHE A 15 -3.56 -5.29 4.77
CA PHE A 15 -2.30 -4.57 5.03
C PHE A 15 -2.17 -3.31 4.16
N LEU A 16 -2.41 -3.43 2.85
CA LEU A 16 -2.40 -2.29 1.93
C LEU A 16 -3.51 -1.28 2.26
N LEU A 17 -4.70 -1.77 2.63
CA LEU A 17 -5.84 -0.93 3.01
C LEU A 17 -5.53 -0.11 4.27
N ARG A 18 -4.86 -0.73 5.25
CA ARG A 18 -4.42 -0.04 6.47
C ARG A 18 -3.38 1.02 6.18
N ALA A 19 -2.39 0.74 5.32
CA ALA A 19 -1.40 1.73 4.91
C ALA A 19 -2.03 2.91 4.17
N LEU A 20 -3.07 2.67 3.36
CA LEU A 20 -3.83 3.74 2.71
C LEU A 20 -4.52 4.65 3.75
N ASN A 21 -5.10 4.07 4.80
CA ASN A 21 -5.71 4.82 5.89
C ASN A 21 -4.71 5.67 6.67
N VAL A 22 -3.51 5.13 6.96
CA VAL A 22 -2.41 5.90 7.56
C VAL A 22 -1.99 7.07 6.67
N ALA A 23 -1.92 6.86 5.36
CA ALA A 23 -1.56 7.90 4.40
C ALA A 23 -2.72 8.86 4.04
N LYS A 24 -3.86 8.81 4.73
CA LYS A 24 -5.07 9.55 4.35
C LYS A 24 -4.83 11.04 4.17
N GLU A 25 -4.25 11.71 5.17
CA GLU A 25 -3.99 13.15 5.12
C GLU A 25 -2.99 13.51 4.00
N SER A 26 -1.95 12.70 3.81
CA SER A 26 -1.00 12.88 2.71
C SER A 26 -1.63 12.74 1.33
N LEU A 27 -2.56 11.79 1.17
CA LEU A 27 -3.24 11.52 -0.10
C LEU A 27 -4.30 12.57 -0.42
N LEU A 28 -5.09 13.01 0.57
CA LEU A 28 -6.09 14.07 0.36
C LEU A 28 -5.44 15.42 0.00
N ASN A 29 -4.28 15.72 0.58
CA ASN A 29 -3.54 16.95 0.29
C ASN A 29 -2.56 16.83 -0.90
N TYR A 30 -2.50 15.68 -1.56
CA TYR A 30 -1.56 15.43 -2.66
C TYR A 30 -1.91 16.25 -3.91
N ASP A 31 -0.90 16.65 -4.67
CA ASP A 31 -1.06 17.29 -5.99
C ASP A 31 -1.14 16.21 -7.09
N TYR A 32 -2.35 15.97 -7.60
CA TYR A 32 -2.59 15.02 -8.68
C TYR A 32 -2.49 15.64 -10.08
N GLY A 33 -2.10 16.90 -10.21
CA GLY A 33 -2.00 17.60 -11.48
C GLY A 33 -1.21 16.81 -12.54
N THR A 34 -1.82 16.65 -13.71
CA THR A 34 -1.23 15.99 -14.90
C THR A 34 -0.70 16.99 -15.92
N GLY A 35 -0.97 18.29 -15.71
CA GLY A 35 -0.65 19.37 -16.64
C GLY A 35 -1.66 19.53 -17.79
N VAL A 36 -2.73 18.73 -17.82
CA VAL A 36 -3.72 18.69 -18.93
C VAL A 36 -5.04 19.41 -18.59
N GLY A 37 -5.16 20.00 -17.39
CA GLY A 37 -6.35 20.73 -16.93
C GLY A 37 -6.79 20.24 -15.54
N GLY A 38 -7.70 20.98 -14.89
CA GLY A 38 -8.11 20.70 -13.51
C GLY A 38 -9.21 19.64 -13.33
N GLU A 39 -9.86 19.20 -14.41
CA GLU A 39 -11.00 18.26 -14.34
C GLU A 39 -10.59 16.87 -13.85
N GLU A 40 -9.50 16.31 -14.37
CA GLU A 40 -8.98 15.00 -13.95
C GLU A 40 -8.56 15.01 -12.47
N GLU A 41 -7.94 16.10 -12.02
CA GLU A 41 -7.55 16.25 -10.61
C GLU A 41 -8.78 16.27 -9.70
N GLN A 42 -9.83 17.00 -10.09
CA GLN A 42 -11.07 17.06 -9.34
C GLN A 42 -11.77 15.69 -9.28
N GLU A 43 -11.73 14.93 -10.37
CA GLU A 43 -12.27 13.57 -10.42
C GLU A 43 -11.52 12.63 -9.47
N VAL A 44 -10.18 12.65 -9.50
CA VAL A 44 -9.34 11.84 -8.59
C VAL A 44 -9.65 12.17 -7.13
N ARG A 45 -9.75 13.46 -6.78
CA ARG A 45 -10.10 13.90 -5.42
C ARG A 45 -11.47 13.37 -4.99
N SER A 46 -12.48 13.51 -5.84
CA SER A 46 -13.83 12.98 -5.58
C SER A 46 -13.86 11.46 -5.40
N LEU A 47 -13.06 10.72 -6.18
CA LEU A 47 -12.93 9.26 -6.03
C LEU A 47 -12.22 8.87 -4.73
N LEU A 48 -11.19 9.61 -4.32
CA LEU A 48 -10.51 9.39 -3.04
C LEU A 48 -11.45 9.67 -1.86
N ASP A 49 -12.21 10.76 -1.89
CA ASP A 49 -13.22 11.06 -0.87
C ASP A 49 -14.22 9.91 -0.74
N LYS A 50 -14.76 9.43 -1.87
CA LYS A 50 -15.66 8.27 -1.89
C LYS A 50 -14.99 7.02 -1.33
N LEU A 51 -13.72 6.76 -1.66
CA LEU A 51 -12.97 5.63 -1.13
C LEU A 51 -12.89 5.69 0.41
N TYR A 52 -12.58 6.86 0.98
CA TYR A 52 -12.50 7.06 2.43
C TYR A 52 -13.85 7.09 3.15
N THR A 53 -14.97 7.25 2.45
CA THR A 53 -16.29 7.00 3.06
C THR A 53 -16.55 5.52 3.37
N ASN A 54 -15.78 4.61 2.77
CA ASN A 54 -15.92 3.19 3.03
C ASN A 54 -15.33 2.79 4.40
N HIS A 55 -16.18 2.25 5.27
CA HIS A 55 -15.81 1.80 6.62
C HIS A 55 -14.64 0.81 6.67
N LEU A 56 -14.41 0.03 5.61
CA LEU A 56 -13.28 -0.91 5.54
C LEU A 56 -11.93 -0.20 5.57
N VAL A 57 -11.84 0.98 4.96
CA VAL A 57 -10.61 1.81 4.99
C VAL A 57 -10.36 2.31 6.41
N CYS A 58 -11.41 2.66 7.13
CA CYS A 58 -11.33 3.22 8.49
C CYS A 58 -11.19 2.18 9.60
N SER A 59 -11.50 0.91 9.33
CA SER A 59 -11.32 -0.18 10.29
C SER A 59 -9.83 -0.49 10.48
N SER A 60 -9.40 -0.82 11.71
CA SER A 60 -8.10 -1.46 11.94
C SER A 60 -8.32 -2.98 11.99
N PRO A 61 -8.05 -3.71 10.90
CA PRO A 61 -8.36 -5.13 10.81
C PRO A 61 -7.39 -6.02 11.60
N PHE A 62 -6.25 -5.49 12.05
CA PHE A 62 -5.26 -6.21 12.84
C PHE A 62 -4.56 -5.26 13.82
N ASP A 63 -4.06 -5.81 14.93
CA ASP A 63 -3.27 -5.09 15.91
C ASP A 63 -1.83 -4.92 15.41
N GLU A 64 -1.44 -3.70 15.06
CA GLU A 64 -0.13 -3.39 14.48
C GLU A 64 1.00 -3.63 15.48
N SER A 65 0.72 -3.37 16.76
CA SER A 65 1.66 -3.63 17.85
C SER A 65 1.99 -5.12 17.96
N SER A 66 1.09 -5.99 17.49
CA SER A 66 1.33 -7.43 17.39
C SER A 66 2.14 -7.87 16.17
N MET A 67 2.18 -7.04 15.12
CA MET A 67 2.87 -7.34 13.86
C MET A 67 4.38 -7.07 13.93
N PHE A 68 4.80 -6.11 14.76
CA PHE A 68 6.19 -5.68 14.90
C PHE A 68 6.74 -5.81 16.34
N ILE A 69 6.27 -6.80 17.11
CA ILE A 69 6.66 -7.01 18.52
C ILE A 69 8.18 -7.24 18.66
N GLY A 70 8.82 -6.43 19.51
CA GLY A 70 10.13 -6.77 20.08
C GLY A 70 11.35 -6.53 19.18
N GLU A 71 11.17 -5.98 17.98
CA GLU A 71 12.27 -5.61 17.09
C GLU A 71 12.66 -4.14 17.23
N ASP A 72 13.95 -3.84 17.09
CA ASP A 72 14.41 -2.47 16.84
C ASP A 72 13.82 -2.00 15.51
N LYS A 73 12.76 -1.19 15.57
CA LYS A 73 12.01 -0.71 14.41
C LYS A 73 12.90 0.02 13.40
N GLY A 74 13.95 0.70 13.85
CA GLY A 74 14.92 1.36 12.96
C GLY A 74 15.74 0.33 12.17
N ALA A 75 16.26 -0.68 12.85
CA ALA A 75 16.98 -1.79 12.22
C ALA A 75 16.06 -2.62 11.31
N LEU A 76 14.82 -2.85 11.72
CA LEU A 76 13.79 -3.54 10.93
C LEU A 76 13.48 -2.75 9.64
N LYS A 77 13.20 -1.45 9.75
CA LYS A 77 12.95 -0.56 8.60
C LYS A 77 14.12 -0.58 7.62
N HIS A 78 15.36 -0.51 8.10
CA HIS A 78 16.56 -0.60 7.26
C HIS A 78 16.67 -1.96 6.56
N THR A 79 16.42 -3.04 7.30
CA THR A 79 16.48 -4.41 6.79
C THR A 79 15.44 -4.63 5.71
N LEU A 80 14.18 -4.25 5.96
CA LEU A 80 13.09 -4.35 5.00
C LEU A 80 13.38 -3.53 3.74
N ARG A 81 13.82 -2.27 3.90
CA ARG A 81 14.22 -1.43 2.75
C ARG A 81 15.29 -2.11 1.89
N THR A 82 16.28 -2.75 2.52
CA THR A 82 17.32 -3.50 1.80
C THR A 82 16.74 -4.73 1.09
N LYS A 83 15.87 -5.49 1.76
CA LYS A 83 15.21 -6.67 1.15
C LYS A 83 14.35 -6.27 -0.05
N PHE A 84 13.52 -5.24 0.05
CA PHE A 84 12.69 -4.77 -1.06
C PHE A 84 13.51 -4.26 -2.25
N ARG A 85 14.64 -3.58 -2.00
CA ARG A 85 15.59 -3.20 -3.06
C ARG A 85 16.16 -4.44 -3.77
N ASN A 86 16.60 -5.44 -3.00
CA ASN A 86 17.14 -6.67 -3.58
C ASN A 86 16.08 -7.44 -4.38
N ILE A 87 14.84 -7.54 -3.89
CA ILE A 87 13.73 -8.17 -4.61
C ILE A 87 13.46 -7.40 -5.92
N SER A 88 13.45 -6.06 -5.87
CA SER A 88 13.31 -5.24 -7.07
C SER A 88 14.44 -5.46 -8.08
N SER A 89 15.68 -5.66 -7.64
CA SER A 89 16.81 -6.00 -8.51
C SER A 89 16.68 -7.40 -9.12
N ILE A 90 16.13 -8.38 -8.37
CA ILE A 90 15.84 -9.71 -8.92
C ILE A 90 14.80 -9.61 -10.05
N MET A 91 13.81 -8.71 -9.93
CA MET A 91 12.84 -8.48 -11.00
C MET A 91 13.46 -7.95 -12.29
N ASP A 92 14.67 -7.39 -12.25
CA ASP A 92 15.38 -7.02 -13.49
C ASP A 92 15.80 -8.21 -14.34
N CYS A 93 15.86 -9.41 -13.76
CA CYS A 93 16.19 -10.66 -14.44
C CYS A 93 14.95 -11.34 -15.07
N VAL A 94 13.74 -10.79 -14.91
CA VAL A 94 12.52 -11.36 -15.50
C VAL A 94 12.43 -10.97 -16.98
N SER A 95 12.42 -11.97 -17.88
CA SER A 95 12.37 -11.73 -19.34
C SER A 95 11.01 -11.24 -19.84
N CYS A 96 9.92 -11.53 -19.12
CA CYS A 96 8.59 -11.04 -19.45
C CYS A 96 8.47 -9.57 -19.01
N GLU A 97 8.46 -8.64 -19.97
CA GLU A 97 8.41 -7.21 -19.70
C GLU A 97 7.13 -6.79 -18.94
N THR A 98 5.96 -7.30 -19.33
CA THR A 98 4.71 -7.04 -18.62
C THR A 98 4.76 -7.54 -17.17
N CYS A 99 5.31 -8.75 -16.95
CA CYS A 99 5.46 -9.33 -15.63
C CYS A 99 6.42 -8.50 -14.77
N LYS A 100 7.53 -8.05 -15.36
CA LYS A 100 8.53 -7.19 -14.71
C LYS A 100 7.92 -5.86 -14.26
N VAL A 101 7.15 -5.19 -15.13
CA VAL A 101 6.49 -3.93 -14.80
C VAL A 101 5.50 -4.11 -13.64
N HIS A 102 4.60 -5.09 -13.72
CA HIS A 102 3.62 -5.33 -12.66
C HIS A 102 4.27 -5.78 -11.34
N ALA A 103 5.30 -6.62 -11.41
CA ALA A 103 6.02 -7.06 -10.22
C ALA A 103 6.71 -5.87 -9.53
N LYS A 104 7.42 -5.01 -10.28
CA LYS A 104 8.06 -3.82 -9.71
C LYS A 104 7.06 -2.84 -9.11
N LEU A 105 5.91 -2.65 -9.77
CA LEU A 105 4.82 -1.82 -9.25
C LEU A 105 4.29 -2.37 -7.92
N GLN A 106 4.05 -3.68 -7.82
CA GLN A 106 3.55 -4.32 -6.60
C GLN A 106 4.59 -4.32 -5.47
N ILE A 107 5.87 -4.58 -5.79
CA ILE A 107 6.96 -4.52 -4.82
C ILE A 107 7.10 -3.11 -4.25
N LEU A 108 7.02 -2.08 -5.10
CA LEU A 108 7.02 -0.69 -4.66
C LEU A 108 5.81 -0.40 -3.77
N GLY A 109 4.60 -0.81 -4.17
CA GLY A 109 3.38 -0.56 -3.41
C GLY A 109 3.40 -1.20 -2.02
N ILE A 110 3.80 -2.47 -1.92
CA ILE A 110 3.93 -3.17 -0.62
C ILE A 110 5.06 -2.55 0.21
N GLY A 111 6.19 -2.18 -0.41
CA GLY A 111 7.31 -1.53 0.27
C GLY A 111 6.95 -0.15 0.84
N THR A 112 6.20 0.65 0.08
CA THR A 112 5.66 1.94 0.54
C THR A 112 4.65 1.73 1.66
N ALA A 113 3.76 0.75 1.55
CA ALA A 113 2.79 0.46 2.61
C ALA A 113 3.48 0.12 3.94
N LEU A 114 4.53 -0.70 3.88
CA LEU A 114 5.34 -1.04 5.04
C LEU A 114 6.10 0.15 5.62
N ARG A 115 6.63 1.04 4.78
CA ARG A 115 7.25 2.29 5.22
C ARG A 115 6.26 3.16 6.00
N LEU A 116 5.06 3.35 5.46
CA LEU A 116 4.01 4.15 6.09
C LEU A 116 3.62 3.61 7.47
N LEU A 117 3.37 2.29 7.57
CA LEU A 117 2.96 1.66 8.82
C LEU A 117 4.06 1.70 9.91
N LEU A 118 5.33 1.53 9.51
CA LEU A 118 6.45 1.62 10.46
C LEU A 118 6.70 3.07 10.93
N ASP A 119 6.40 4.07 10.09
CA ASP A 119 6.58 5.48 10.42
C ASP A 119 5.45 5.98 11.34
N ASP A 120 4.21 5.56 11.11
CA ASP A 120 3.05 5.90 11.95
C ASP A 120 3.22 5.44 13.40
N GLU A 121 3.70 4.21 13.62
CA GLU A 121 3.94 3.72 14.98
C GLU A 121 5.08 4.43 15.72
N TYR A 122 6.01 5.08 15.01
CA TYR A 122 7.11 5.83 15.62
C TYR A 122 6.63 7.19 16.12
N ASP A 123 5.82 7.87 15.32
CA ASP A 123 5.37 9.24 15.58
C ASP A 123 4.11 9.33 16.48
N ASN A 124 3.37 8.23 16.68
CA ASN A 124 2.29 8.17 17.69
C ASN A 124 2.76 8.46 19.14
N ASN A 125 4.07 8.57 19.39
CA ASN A 125 4.62 9.05 20.67
C ASN A 125 4.69 10.58 20.79
N ASP A 126 4.56 11.32 19.68
CA ASP A 126 4.76 12.77 19.61
C ASP A 126 3.57 13.37 18.84
N ASN A 127 2.48 13.70 19.56
CA ASN A 127 1.09 14.05 19.14
C ASN A 127 0.90 15.06 17.96
N SER A 128 1.64 14.93 16.87
CA SER A 128 1.61 15.76 15.68
C SER A 128 1.08 14.92 14.51
N PRO A 129 0.28 15.49 13.59
CA PRO A 129 -0.19 14.78 12.42
C PRO A 129 1.02 14.37 11.56
N THR A 130 1.20 13.06 11.36
CA THR A 130 2.23 12.51 10.50
C THR A 130 1.93 12.81 9.03
N THR A 131 2.51 13.89 8.51
CA THR A 131 2.50 14.14 7.07
C THR A 131 3.60 13.31 6.43
N HIS A 132 3.24 12.16 5.85
CA HIS A 132 4.16 11.34 5.09
C HIS A 132 4.40 11.98 3.71
N ASP A 133 5.66 12.32 3.41
CA ASP A 133 6.05 12.71 2.05
C ASP A 133 6.05 11.47 1.15
N LEU A 134 5.19 11.50 0.12
CA LEU A 134 4.96 10.41 -0.82
C LEU A 134 5.36 10.87 -2.22
N GLN A 135 6.22 10.10 -2.88
CA GLN A 135 6.51 10.35 -4.29
C GLN A 135 5.35 9.90 -5.18
N ARG A 136 5.18 10.52 -6.35
CA ARG A 136 4.09 10.17 -7.29
C ARG A 136 4.04 8.69 -7.62
N ASN A 137 5.20 8.08 -7.83
CA ASN A 137 5.31 6.64 -8.10
C ASN A 137 4.88 5.78 -6.90
N GLU A 138 5.13 6.23 -5.67
CA GLU A 138 4.68 5.53 -4.47
C GLU A 138 3.16 5.59 -4.33
N VAL A 139 2.55 6.76 -4.56
CA VAL A 139 1.09 6.94 -4.58
C VAL A 139 0.45 6.02 -5.62
N VAL A 140 0.94 6.06 -6.86
CA VAL A 140 0.45 5.21 -7.95
C VAL A 140 0.61 3.73 -7.61
N ALA A 141 1.75 3.33 -7.04
CA ALA A 141 2.03 1.95 -6.70
C ALA A 141 1.12 1.39 -5.60
N VAL A 142 0.86 2.15 -4.53
CA VAL A 142 -0.02 1.70 -3.44
C VAL A 142 -1.44 1.49 -3.95
N VAL A 143 -1.99 2.48 -4.68
CA VAL A 143 -3.37 2.41 -5.21
C VAL A 143 -3.53 1.26 -6.21
N ASN A 144 -2.59 1.11 -7.15
CA ASN A 144 -2.64 0.02 -8.13
C ASN A 144 -2.43 -1.36 -7.50
N SER A 145 -1.57 -1.46 -6.48
CA SER A 145 -1.39 -2.71 -5.74
C SER A 145 -2.69 -3.11 -5.05
N LEU A 146 -3.32 -2.17 -4.33
CA LEU A 146 -4.59 -2.40 -3.65
C LEU A 146 -5.68 -2.88 -4.62
N LEU A 147 -5.80 -2.22 -5.78
CA LEU A 147 -6.72 -2.65 -6.84
C LEU A 147 -6.46 -4.10 -7.26
N LYS A 148 -5.18 -4.47 -7.49
CA LYS A 148 -4.84 -5.82 -7.95
C LYS A 148 -5.16 -6.91 -6.93
N PHE A 149 -4.96 -6.64 -5.65
CA PHE A 149 -5.36 -7.56 -4.58
C PHE A 149 -6.89 -7.63 -4.42
N ALA A 150 -7.60 -6.50 -4.57
CA ALA A 150 -9.06 -6.48 -4.58
C ALA A 150 -9.65 -7.33 -5.72
N GLU A 151 -9.14 -7.16 -6.94
CA GLU A 151 -9.54 -7.98 -8.10
C GLU A 151 -9.25 -9.46 -7.86
N SER A 152 -8.10 -9.79 -7.26
CA SER A 152 -7.73 -11.18 -6.95
C SER A 152 -8.73 -11.84 -6.00
N ILE A 153 -9.19 -11.10 -4.98
CA ILE A 153 -10.23 -11.55 -4.05
C ILE A 153 -11.58 -11.72 -4.75
N GLN A 154 -11.98 -10.75 -5.59
CA GLN A 154 -13.24 -10.83 -6.34
C GLN A 154 -13.27 -12.03 -7.30
N ILE A 155 -12.15 -12.31 -7.98
CA ILE A 155 -12.02 -13.48 -8.86
C ILE A 155 -12.13 -14.77 -8.04
N TYR A 156 -11.48 -14.84 -6.87
CA TYR A 156 -11.61 -15.98 -5.98
C TYR A 156 -13.06 -16.23 -5.54
N GLN A 157 -13.79 -15.19 -5.14
CA GLN A 157 -15.20 -15.30 -4.75
C GLN A 157 -16.05 -15.88 -5.89
N LYS A 158 -15.87 -15.37 -7.12
CA LYS A 158 -16.56 -15.87 -8.32
C LYS A 158 -16.22 -17.30 -8.71
N MET A 159 -15.07 -17.84 -8.28
CA MET A 159 -14.67 -19.22 -8.56
C MET A 159 -15.24 -20.24 -7.56
N ILE A 160 -15.75 -19.78 -6.41
CA ILE A 160 -16.32 -20.64 -5.36
C ILE A 160 -17.85 -20.67 -5.46
N GLU A 161 -18.46 -19.63 -6.04
CA GLU A 161 -19.86 -19.63 -6.49
C GLU A 161 -20.08 -20.64 -7.63
#